data_AF-A0A5B7X0T5-F1
#
_entry.id   AF-A0A5B7X0T5-F1
#
_cell.length_a   1.000
_cell.length_b   1.000
_cell.length_c   1.000
_cell.angle_alpha   90.00
_cell.angle_beta   90.00
_cell.angle_gamma   90.00
#
_symmetry.space_group_name_H-M   'P 1'
#
loop_
_entity.id
_entity.type
_entity.pdbx_description
1 polymer ?
#
loop_
_entity_poly.entity_id
_entity_poly.type
_entity_poly.pdbx_seq_one_letter_code
_entity_poly.pdbx_strand_id
1 'polypeptide(L)'
;MSQSHLNFESFAQDAHTYVNELADDLGHPEEKSRVLKIWRAVMHTVRDRIHLGESFQIMDPLPMIFKGIYVENWKYREKPPLNYTTLEEMKTQVKDLQARYGEEDFPWSKSTEEIIAITLASLKRFLKGNQLEEVINQMPKEIKEFLPLKV
;
A
#
# COMPACT_ATOMS: atom_id res chain seq x y z
N MET A 1 -26.19 3.18 -13.41
CA MET A 1 -24.86 3.31 -14.02
C MET A 1 -24.37 4.72 -13.70
N SER A 2 -23.32 4.86 -12.90
CA SER A 2 -22.73 6.18 -12.64
C SER A 2 -22.12 6.69 -13.94
N GLN A 3 -22.43 7.92 -14.36
CA GLN A 3 -21.76 8.54 -15.50
C GLN A 3 -20.26 8.64 -15.17
N SER A 4 -19.47 7.82 -15.85
CA SER A 4 -18.02 7.89 -15.83
C SER A 4 -17.57 9.17 -16.55
N HIS A 5 -17.43 10.26 -15.80
CA HIS A 5 -16.65 11.41 -16.27
C HIS A 5 -15.17 11.10 -16.07
N LEU A 6 -14.56 10.45 -17.07
CA LEU A 6 -13.10 10.29 -17.13
C LEU A 6 -12.49 11.69 -17.25
N ASN A 7 -11.80 12.13 -16.22
CA ASN A 7 -11.16 13.43 -16.16
C ASN A 7 -9.77 13.26 -15.53
N PHE A 8 -8.73 13.63 -16.27
CA PHE A 8 -7.35 13.42 -15.84
C PHE A 8 -7.00 14.30 -14.65
N GLU A 9 -7.51 15.52 -14.61
CA GLU A 9 -7.26 16.48 -13.54
C GLU A 9 -7.84 16.00 -12.21
N SER A 10 -9.05 15.42 -12.20
CA SER A 10 -9.65 14.84 -11.00
C SER A 10 -8.88 13.61 -10.53
N PHE A 11 -8.43 12.75 -11.46
CA PHE A 11 -7.61 11.59 -11.08
C PHE A 11 -6.26 12.00 -10.47
N ALA A 12 -5.63 13.04 -11.03
CA ALA A 12 -4.41 13.62 -10.48
C ALA A 12 -4.68 14.26 -9.11
N GLN A 13 -5.77 14.99 -8.96
CA GLN A 13 -6.14 15.65 -7.70
C GLN A 13 -6.41 14.64 -6.58
N ASP A 14 -7.14 13.56 -6.84
CA ASP A 14 -7.39 12.49 -5.86
C ASP A 14 -6.09 11.81 -5.43
N ALA A 15 -5.20 11.54 -6.39
CA ALA A 15 -3.91 10.94 -6.12
C ALA A 15 -2.99 11.86 -5.31
N HIS A 16 -2.95 13.15 -5.65
CA HIS A 16 -2.20 14.15 -4.90
C HIS A 16 -2.72 14.31 -3.47
N THR A 17 -4.04 14.35 -3.30
CA THR A 17 -4.64 14.46 -1.97
C THR A 17 -4.22 13.28 -1.09
N TYR A 18 -4.37 12.07 -1.61
CA TYR A 18 -3.99 10.87 -0.86
C TYR A 18 -2.49 10.79 -0.56
N VAL A 19 -1.62 11.11 -1.52
CA VAL A 19 -0.17 11.04 -1.29
C VAL A 19 0.31 12.11 -0.32
N ASN A 20 -0.29 13.30 -0.31
CA ASN A 20 0.04 14.35 0.65
C ASN A 20 -0.24 13.88 2.07
N GLU A 21 -1.43 13.32 2.29
CA GLU A 21 -1.83 12.85 3.62
C GLU A 21 -0.98 11.67 4.09
N LEU A 22 -0.66 10.72 3.20
CA LEU A 22 0.26 9.64 3.53
C LEU A 22 1.67 10.16 3.83
N ALA A 23 2.14 11.17 3.09
CA ALA A 23 3.43 11.80 3.34
C ALA A 23 3.46 12.48 4.71
N ASP A 24 2.39 13.15 5.11
CA ASP A 24 2.23 13.75 6.43
C ASP A 24 2.24 12.67 7.54
N ASP A 25 1.46 11.59 7.38
CA ASP A 25 1.39 10.49 8.35
C ASP A 25 2.75 9.78 8.53
N LEU A 26 3.53 9.69 7.45
CA LEU A 26 4.89 9.15 7.48
C LEU A 26 5.92 10.17 8.00
N GLY A 27 5.58 11.46 8.08
CA GLY A 27 6.42 12.54 8.62
C GLY A 27 7.33 13.22 7.59
N HIS A 28 7.03 13.11 6.30
CA HIS A 28 7.86 13.65 5.21
C HIS A 28 7.00 14.35 4.13
N PRO A 29 6.31 15.45 4.47
CA PRO A 29 5.41 16.19 3.57
C PRO A 29 6.02 16.58 2.21
N GLU A 30 7.33 16.84 2.19
CA GLU A 30 8.05 17.32 1.01
C GLU A 30 8.60 16.18 0.11
N GLU A 31 8.53 14.92 0.55
CA GLU A 31 9.21 13.77 -0.09
C GLU A 31 8.23 12.82 -0.80
N LYS A 32 7.21 13.39 -1.45
CA LYS A 32 6.07 12.65 -2.05
C LYS A 32 6.49 11.55 -3.04
N SER A 33 7.54 11.79 -3.82
CA SER A 33 8.06 10.79 -4.76
C SER A 33 8.59 9.55 -4.04
N ARG A 34 9.29 9.74 -2.92
CA ARG A 34 9.81 8.64 -2.09
C ARG A 34 8.65 7.92 -1.40
N VAL A 35 7.67 8.67 -0.89
CA VAL A 35 6.42 8.11 -0.32
C VAL A 35 5.69 7.22 -1.33
N LEU A 36 5.60 7.60 -2.60
CA LEU A 36 4.98 6.76 -3.64
C LEU A 36 5.74 5.45 -3.87
N LYS A 37 7.08 5.47 -3.86
CA LYS A 37 7.89 4.25 -3.99
C LYS A 37 7.65 3.30 -2.82
N ILE A 38 7.49 3.84 -1.61
CA ILE A 38 7.18 3.08 -0.40
C ILE A 38 5.79 2.50 -0.44
N TRP A 39 4.79 3.31 -0.78
CA TRP A 39 3.43 2.84 -0.99
C TRP A 39 3.42 1.69 -2.00
N ARG A 40 4.10 1.85 -3.13
CA ARG A 40 4.22 0.81 -4.16
C ARG A 40 4.88 -0.46 -3.62
N ALA A 41 5.99 -0.35 -2.89
CA ALA A 41 6.69 -1.50 -2.30
C ALA A 41 5.81 -2.27 -1.30
N VAL A 42 5.14 -1.57 -0.40
CA VAL A 42 4.22 -2.17 0.57
C VAL A 42 3.04 -2.83 -0.15
N MET A 43 2.38 -2.11 -1.05
CA MET A 43 1.19 -2.62 -1.73
C MET A 43 1.50 -3.78 -2.67
N HIS A 44 2.66 -3.81 -3.32
CA HIS A 44 3.10 -4.96 -4.10
C HIS A 44 3.43 -6.16 -3.21
N THR A 45 4.01 -5.94 -2.02
CA THR A 45 4.22 -7.02 -1.04
C THR A 45 2.90 -7.67 -0.63
N VAL A 46 1.87 -6.86 -0.37
CA VAL A 46 0.51 -7.33 -0.05
C VAL A 46 -0.12 -8.05 -1.25
N ARG A 47 -0.13 -7.41 -2.42
CA ARG A 47 -0.69 -7.94 -3.68
C ARG A 47 -0.14 -9.32 -4.01
N ASP A 48 1.15 -9.50 -3.83
CA ASP A 48 1.87 -10.71 -4.21
C ASP A 48 1.76 -11.81 -3.12
N ARG A 49 1.09 -11.54 -1.99
CA ARG A 49 0.83 -12.48 -0.88
C ARG A 49 -0.59 -13.04 -0.85
N ILE A 50 -1.56 -12.28 -1.37
CA ILE A 50 -3.00 -12.59 -1.26
C ILE A 50 -3.56 -13.10 -2.60
N HIS A 51 -4.74 -13.73 -2.59
CA HIS A 51 -5.32 -14.24 -3.83
C HIS A 51 -5.78 -13.12 -4.75
N LEU A 52 -5.79 -13.41 -6.07
CA LEU A 52 -6.16 -12.45 -7.12
C LEU A 52 -7.50 -11.75 -6.84
N GLY A 53 -8.51 -12.50 -6.41
CA GLY A 53 -9.84 -11.94 -6.08
C GLY A 53 -9.81 -10.93 -4.94
N GLU A 54 -9.02 -11.18 -3.90
CA GLU A 54 -8.84 -10.29 -2.75
C GLU A 54 -8.07 -9.03 -3.17
N SER A 55 -7.03 -9.18 -4.00
CA SER A 55 -6.31 -8.05 -4.60
C SER A 55 -7.23 -7.14 -5.41
N PHE A 56 -8.21 -7.69 -6.14
CA PHE A 56 -9.21 -6.87 -6.84
C PHE A 56 -10.11 -6.09 -5.88
N GLN A 57 -10.52 -6.68 -4.76
CA GLN A 57 -11.33 -5.99 -3.75
C GLN A 57 -10.57 -4.82 -3.09
N ILE A 58 -9.26 -4.98 -2.87
CA ILE A 58 -8.40 -3.89 -2.39
C ILE A 58 -8.25 -2.78 -3.45
N MET A 59 -8.05 -3.17 -4.71
CA MET A 59 -7.78 -2.23 -5.80
C MET A 59 -9.02 -1.43 -6.22
N ASP A 60 -10.21 -2.02 -6.17
CA ASP A 60 -11.44 -1.42 -6.69
C ASP A 60 -11.76 -0.02 -6.12
N PRO A 61 -11.65 0.24 -4.81
CA PRO A 61 -11.96 1.56 -4.26
C PRO A 61 -10.79 2.56 -4.34
N LEU A 62 -9.61 2.17 -4.83
CA LEU A 62 -8.45 3.08 -4.93
C LEU A 62 -8.66 4.19 -5.98
N PRO A 63 -8.01 5.36 -5.83
CA PRO A 63 -7.94 6.36 -6.89
C PRO A 63 -7.35 5.78 -8.18
N MET A 64 -7.79 6.28 -9.34
CA MET A 64 -7.45 5.72 -10.65
C MET A 64 -5.93 5.54 -10.87
N ILE A 65 -5.13 6.54 -10.51
CA ILE A 65 -3.67 6.48 -10.65
C ILE A 65 -3.08 5.36 -9.78
N PHE A 66 -3.57 5.19 -8.56
CA PHE A 66 -3.10 4.16 -7.63
C PHE A 66 -3.49 2.75 -8.08
N LYS A 67 -4.61 2.58 -8.78
CA LYS A 67 -4.92 1.30 -9.47
C LYS A 67 -3.85 0.95 -10.48
N GLY A 68 -3.42 1.93 -11.29
CA GLY A 68 -2.35 1.77 -12.27
C GLY A 68 -1.01 1.39 -11.63
N ILE A 69 -0.63 2.06 -10.54
CA ILE A 69 0.59 1.73 -9.77
C ILE A 69 0.47 0.31 -9.20
N TYR A 70 -0.66 -0.05 -8.60
CA TYR A 70 -0.89 -1.35 -7.95
C TYR A 70 -0.71 -2.54 -8.91
N VAL A 71 -1.18 -2.43 -10.15
CA VAL A 71 -1.06 -3.50 -11.17
C VAL A 71 0.23 -3.45 -11.96
N GLU A 72 1.09 -2.46 -11.71
CA GLU A 72 2.32 -2.29 -12.47
C GLU A 72 3.23 -3.52 -12.28
N ASN A 73 3.68 -4.09 -13.41
CA ASN A 73 4.47 -5.32 -13.47
C ASN A 73 3.79 -6.56 -12.87
N TRP A 74 2.47 -6.55 -12.66
CA TRP A 74 1.77 -7.70 -12.15
C TRP A 74 1.67 -8.79 -13.23
N LYS A 75 2.04 -10.02 -12.86
CA LYS A 75 1.93 -11.20 -13.72
C LYS A 75 0.91 -12.15 -13.11
N TYR A 76 -0.05 -12.59 -13.91
CA TYR A 76 -1.00 -13.61 -13.47
C TYR A 76 -0.27 -14.88 -13.03
N ARG A 77 -0.65 -15.38 -11.86
CA ARG A 77 -0.23 -16.67 -11.31
C ARG A 77 -1.43 -17.29 -10.61
N GLU A 78 -1.55 -18.61 -10.69
CA GLU A 78 -2.62 -19.34 -10.01
C GLU A 78 -2.52 -19.21 -8.48
N LYS A 79 -1.30 -19.17 -7.96
CA LYS A 79 -1.00 -18.96 -6.53
C LYS A 79 -0.19 -17.67 -6.33
N PRO A 80 -0.38 -16.98 -5.19
CA PRO A 80 0.43 -15.83 -4.84
C PRO A 80 1.92 -16.21 -4.79
N PRO A 81 2.81 -15.39 -5.37
CA PRO A 81 4.24 -15.71 -5.40
C PRO A 81 4.95 -15.54 -4.05
N LEU A 82 4.38 -14.78 -3.10
CA LEU A 82 4.91 -14.59 -1.75
C LEU A 82 4.12 -15.42 -0.75
N ASN A 83 4.82 -15.95 0.26
CA ASN A 83 4.26 -16.80 1.30
C ASN A 83 4.85 -16.49 2.70
N TYR A 84 5.27 -15.24 2.93
CA TYR A 84 5.82 -14.82 4.23
C TYR A 84 4.81 -15.08 5.36
N THR A 85 5.35 -15.47 6.51
CA THR A 85 4.62 -15.83 7.72
C THR A 85 4.99 -14.96 8.91
N THR A 86 6.20 -14.38 8.91
CA THR A 86 6.70 -13.51 9.98
C THR A 86 6.80 -12.06 9.53
N LEU A 87 6.81 -11.14 10.49
CA LEU A 87 7.03 -9.72 10.23
C LEU A 87 8.40 -9.46 9.59
N GLU A 88 9.45 -10.18 9.99
CA GLU A 88 10.80 -10.02 9.42
C GLU A 88 10.88 -10.45 7.95
N GLU A 89 10.19 -11.54 7.57
CA GLU A 89 10.07 -11.95 6.17
C GLU A 89 9.33 -10.89 5.35
N MET A 90 8.22 -10.35 5.86
CA MET A 90 7.48 -9.27 5.21
C MET A 90 8.35 -8.02 5.03
N LYS A 91 9.07 -7.59 6.07
CA LYS A 91 10.00 -6.45 6.02
C LYS A 91 11.08 -6.65 4.97
N THR A 92 11.61 -7.87 4.85
CA THR A 92 12.59 -8.22 3.81
C THR A 92 12.00 -8.02 2.42
N GLN A 93 10.77 -8.50 2.16
CA GLN A 93 10.10 -8.31 0.86
C GLN A 93 9.87 -6.83 0.54
N VAL A 94 9.42 -6.03 1.53
CA VAL A 94 9.21 -4.59 1.34
C VAL A 94 10.53 -3.90 0.99
N LYS A 95 11.60 -4.16 1.74
CA LYS A 95 12.93 -3.56 1.49
C LYS A 95 13.49 -3.96 0.12
N ASP A 96 13.34 -5.22 -0.28
CA ASP A 96 13.77 -5.70 -1.59
C ASP A 96 13.03 -4.99 -2.73
N LEU A 97 11.71 -4.85 -2.62
CA LEU A 97 10.91 -4.15 -3.63
C LEU A 97 11.22 -2.65 -3.66
N GLN A 98 11.38 -2.05 -2.49
CA GLN A 98 11.76 -0.66 -2.33
C GLN A 98 13.10 -0.35 -3.01
N ALA A 99 14.13 -1.15 -2.78
CA ALA A 99 15.42 -1.03 -3.44
C ALA A 99 15.28 -1.15 -4.97
N ARG A 100 14.50 -2.13 -5.47
CA ARG A 100 14.21 -2.28 -6.91
C ARG A 100 13.48 -1.07 -7.52
N TYR A 101 12.73 -0.31 -6.72
CA TYR A 101 12.08 0.94 -7.14
C TYR A 101 12.98 2.17 -6.98
N GLY A 102 14.27 1.98 -6.68
CA GLY A 102 15.26 3.03 -6.60
C GLY A 102 15.14 3.87 -5.32
N GLU A 103 14.84 3.21 -4.20
CA GLU A 103 14.85 3.81 -2.87
C GLU A 103 15.67 2.93 -1.93
N GLU A 104 16.96 3.19 -1.82
CA GLU A 104 17.90 2.36 -1.05
C GLU A 104 18.32 2.98 0.29
N ASP A 105 18.15 4.29 0.44
CA ASP A 105 18.48 5.02 1.65
C ASP A 105 17.20 5.36 2.39
N PHE A 106 16.82 4.54 3.36
CA PHE A 106 15.59 4.74 4.13
C PHE A 106 15.88 5.19 5.57
N PRO A 107 16.27 6.47 5.80
CA PRO A 107 16.45 7.01 7.13
C PRO A 107 15.18 7.74 7.58
N TRP A 108 14.07 7.01 7.63
CA TRP A 108 12.83 7.59 8.18
C TRP A 108 12.95 7.52 9.70
N SER A 109 12.35 8.48 10.39
CA SER A 109 12.28 8.47 11.86
C SER A 109 11.46 7.30 12.43
N LYS A 110 10.98 6.41 11.56
CA LYS A 110 10.07 5.30 11.82
C LYS A 110 10.70 3.99 11.37
N SER A 111 10.40 2.90 12.07
CA SER A 111 10.85 1.56 11.67
C SER A 111 10.08 1.03 10.46
N THR A 112 10.62 0.02 9.77
CA THR A 112 9.98 -0.56 8.57
C THR A 112 8.55 -1.05 8.88
N GLU A 113 8.34 -1.68 10.02
CA GLU A 113 7.02 -2.13 10.45
C GLU A 113 6.03 -0.99 10.74
N GLU A 114 6.48 0.13 11.32
CA GLU A 114 5.65 1.33 11.46
C GLU A 114 5.22 1.89 10.10
N ILE A 115 6.13 1.95 9.12
CA ILE A 115 5.80 2.42 7.78
C ILE A 115 4.84 1.49 7.05
N ILE A 116 5.03 0.18 7.15
CA ILE A 116 4.08 -0.80 6.62
C ILE A 116 2.71 -0.55 7.26
N ALA A 117 2.65 -0.44 8.59
CA ALA A 117 1.40 -0.27 9.32
C ALA A 117 0.69 1.05 8.99
N ILE A 118 1.41 2.17 8.90
CA ILE A 118 0.87 3.47 8.47
C ILE A 118 0.34 3.40 7.03
N THR A 119 1.11 2.76 6.13
CA THR A 119 0.69 2.60 4.74
C THR A 119 -0.58 1.77 4.62
N LEU A 120 -0.68 0.64 5.32
CA LEU A 120 -1.88 -0.19 5.37
C LEU A 120 -3.06 0.57 6.00
N ALA A 121 -2.85 1.24 7.12
CA ALA A 121 -3.88 2.02 7.80
C ALA A 121 -4.41 3.18 6.94
N SER A 122 -3.58 3.76 6.05
CA SER A 122 -4.01 4.80 5.13
C SER A 122 -5.10 4.34 4.15
N LEU A 123 -5.22 3.02 3.90
CA LEU A 123 -6.24 2.45 3.03
C LEU A 123 -7.66 2.58 3.59
N LYS A 124 -7.84 2.87 4.89
CA LYS A 124 -9.17 3.14 5.50
C LYS A 124 -9.94 4.27 4.82
N ARG A 125 -9.23 5.12 4.08
CA ARG A 125 -9.82 6.20 3.26
C ARG A 125 -10.70 5.66 2.13
N PHE A 126 -10.39 4.45 1.66
CA PHE A 126 -11.02 3.81 0.52
C PHE A 126 -11.78 2.55 0.93
N LEU A 127 -11.17 1.74 1.78
CA LEU A 127 -11.72 0.50 2.30
C LEU A 127 -12.73 0.80 3.41
N LYS A 128 -13.98 0.36 3.22
CA LYS A 128 -15.09 0.60 4.16
C LYS A 128 -15.45 -0.66 4.93
N GLY A 129 -16.11 -0.47 6.08
CA GLY A 129 -16.53 -1.58 6.93
C GLY A 129 -15.32 -2.37 7.43
N ASN A 130 -15.36 -3.69 7.29
CA ASN A 130 -14.32 -4.62 7.76
C ASN A 130 -13.23 -4.90 6.70
N GLN A 131 -13.27 -4.29 5.52
CA GLN A 131 -12.34 -4.60 4.42
C GLN A 131 -10.87 -4.39 4.82
N LEU A 132 -10.56 -3.30 5.53
CA LEU A 132 -9.19 -3.06 5.98
C LEU A 132 -8.75 -4.12 7.00
N GLU A 133 -9.63 -4.50 7.93
CA GLU A 133 -9.34 -5.55 8.90
C GLU A 133 -9.07 -6.90 8.21
N GLU A 134 -9.84 -7.23 7.18
CA GLU A 134 -9.62 -8.43 6.36
C GLU A 134 -8.24 -8.43 5.71
N VAL A 135 -7.78 -7.30 5.16
CA VAL A 135 -6.42 -7.18 4.60
C VAL A 135 -5.37 -7.38 5.68
N ILE A 136 -5.52 -6.70 6.83
CA ILE A 136 -4.59 -6.80 7.97
C ILE A 136 -4.53 -8.22 8.50
N ASN A 137 -5.66 -8.95 8.53
CA ASN A 137 -5.74 -10.33 9.01
C ASN A 137 -4.98 -11.33 8.12
N GLN A 138 -4.63 -10.95 6.89
CA GLN A 138 -3.79 -11.75 6.00
C GLN A 138 -2.29 -11.52 6.17
N MET A 139 -1.92 -10.50 6.96
CA MET A 139 -0.53 -10.16 7.27
C MET A 139 -0.06 -10.85 8.56
N PRO A 140 1.26 -10.92 8.82
CA PRO A 140 1.80 -11.34 10.11
C PRO A 140 1.13 -10.60 11.26
N LYS A 141 0.76 -11.34 12.33
CA LYS A 141 -0.10 -10.82 13.41
C LYS A 141 0.53 -9.62 14.11
N GLU A 142 1.85 -9.61 14.19
CA GLU A 142 2.68 -8.58 14.78
C GLU A 142 2.44 -7.21 14.14
N ILE A 143 2.01 -7.13 12.87
CA ILE A 143 1.73 -5.83 12.23
C ILE A 143 0.65 -5.04 12.96
N LYS A 144 -0.29 -5.73 13.62
CA LYS A 144 -1.39 -5.10 14.36
C LYS A 144 -0.91 -4.25 15.52
N GLU A 145 0.24 -4.58 16.10
CA GLU A 145 0.84 -3.85 17.22
C GLU A 145 1.37 -2.47 16.79
N PHE A 146 1.63 -2.30 15.49
CA PHE A 146 2.17 -1.06 14.90
C PHE A 146 1.10 -0.21 14.22
N LEU A 147 -0.15 -0.71 14.16
CA LEU A 147 -1.24 0.08 13.59
C LEU A 147 -1.49 1.32 14.45
N PRO A 148 -1.65 2.51 13.85
CA PRO A 148 -2.04 3.67 14.61
C PRO A 148 -3.38 3.38 15.29
N LEU A 149 -3.55 3.79 16.56
CA LEU A 149 -4.76 3.58 17.39
C LEU A 149 -6.07 4.16 16.78
N LYS A 150 -6.01 4.70 15.56
CA LYS A 150 -7.12 5.26 14.78
C LYS A 150 -7.36 4.44 13.50
N VAL A 151 -7.24 3.12 13.54
CA VAL A 151 -7.82 2.27 12.47
C VAL A 151 -9.32 2.26 12.65
#